data_AF-A0A7Y3D8A6-F1
#
_entry.id   AF-A0A7Y3D8A6-F1
#
_cell.length_a   1.000
_cell.length_b   1.000
_cell.length_c   1.000
_cell.angle_alpha   90.00
_cell.angle_beta   90.00
_cell.angle_gamma   90.00
#
_symmetry.space_group_name_H-M   'P 1'
#
loop_
_entity.id
_entity.type
_entity.pdbx_description
1 polymer ?
#
loop_
_entity_poly.entity_id
_entity_poly.type
_entity_poly.pdbx_seq_one_letter_code
_entity_poly.pdbx_strand_id
1 'polypeptide(L)'
;MPGTRAVLGSLGGAGRWLGLAAFLALLGNQPCGPLPGSALEGEAVDTPVSDWSFSDAHSRCLLEVRPDDPHSITVSCFAGDGVLYVPAIMGESKQWPKMVAADPRARVKIGDAIYPVTIERILDPAERERAARASYRKYHDGEDPPRDWKVPEDRWFFRLGSRTPEAGRREG
;
A
#
# COMPACT_ATOMS: atom_id res chain seq x y z
N MET A 1 -52.47 41.12 -45.79
CA MET A 1 -51.20 41.37 -45.06
C MET A 1 -51.22 40.57 -43.76
N PRO A 2 -50.07 40.05 -43.30
CA PRO A 2 -49.93 38.69 -42.75
C PRO A 2 -49.82 38.62 -41.21
N GLY A 3 -49.83 37.39 -40.71
CA GLY A 3 -49.20 36.99 -39.44
C GLY A 3 -50.18 36.54 -38.36
N THR A 4 -49.99 35.48 -37.58
CA THR A 4 -48.91 34.49 -37.47
C THR A 4 -49.52 33.34 -36.64
N ARG A 5 -49.35 32.08 -37.05
CA ARG A 5 -49.61 30.91 -36.20
C ARG A 5 -48.44 30.74 -35.22
N ALA A 6 -48.70 30.41 -33.96
CA ALA A 6 -47.72 29.76 -33.10
C ALA A 6 -48.40 28.72 -32.21
N VAL A 7 -48.15 27.46 -32.57
CA VAL A 7 -48.40 26.25 -31.78
C VAL A 7 -47.34 26.21 -30.69
N LEU A 8 -47.74 26.11 -29.42
CA LEU A 8 -46.81 25.91 -28.32
C LEU A 8 -46.39 24.43 -28.32
N GLY A 9 -45.14 24.22 -28.70
CA GLY A 9 -44.51 22.91 -28.84
C GLY A 9 -44.18 22.25 -27.50
N SER A 10 -44.16 20.92 -27.57
CA SER A 10 -43.62 19.99 -26.58
C SER A 10 -42.14 20.26 -26.30
N LEU A 11 -41.80 20.58 -25.04
CA LEU A 11 -40.45 20.42 -24.48
C LEU A 11 -40.34 18.94 -24.08
N GLY A 12 -39.50 18.12 -24.68
CA GLY A 12 -38.07 18.33 -24.88
C GLY A 12 -37.35 17.37 -23.94
N GLY A 13 -37.03 16.17 -24.43
CA GLY A 13 -36.25 15.18 -23.71
C GLY A 13 -34.83 15.71 -23.42
N ALA A 14 -34.46 15.75 -22.15
CA ALA A 14 -33.10 16.07 -21.71
C ALA A 14 -32.72 15.32 -20.42
N GLY A 15 -33.18 14.08 -20.28
CA GLY A 15 -32.98 13.29 -19.04
C GLY A 15 -31.84 12.28 -19.08
N ARG A 16 -31.10 12.13 -20.18
CA ARG A 16 -30.23 10.95 -20.41
C ARG A 16 -28.73 11.19 -20.56
N TRP A 17 -28.26 12.42 -20.38
CA TRP A 17 -26.82 12.74 -20.54
C TRP A 17 -26.14 13.31 -19.29
N LEU A 18 -26.89 13.57 -18.21
CA LEU A 18 -26.33 14.07 -16.94
C LEU A 18 -25.85 12.96 -15.99
N GLY A 19 -26.24 11.70 -16.22
CA GLY A 19 -25.85 10.58 -15.34
C GLY A 19 -24.42 10.06 -15.56
N LEU A 20 -23.91 10.11 -16.79
CA LEU A 20 -22.63 9.47 -17.14
C LEU A 20 -21.40 10.32 -16.73
N ALA A 21 -21.50 11.64 -16.84
CA ALA A 21 -20.39 12.54 -16.47
C ALA A 21 -20.16 12.58 -14.95
N ALA A 22 -21.22 12.50 -14.14
CA ALA A 22 -21.11 12.47 -12.69
C ALA A 22 -20.49 11.15 -12.17
N PHE A 23 -20.73 10.02 -12.85
CA PHE A 23 -20.13 8.73 -12.48
C PHE A 23 -18.62 8.68 -12.79
N LEU A 24 -18.17 9.30 -13.88
CA LEU A 24 -16.74 9.39 -14.23
C LEU A 24 -15.99 10.40 -13.36
N ALA A 25 -16.62 11.51 -12.97
CA ALA A 25 -16.01 12.51 -12.09
C ALA A 25 -15.77 12.00 -10.66
N LEU A 26 -16.59 11.04 -10.18
CA LEU A 26 -16.41 10.40 -8.88
C LEU A 26 -15.30 9.34 -8.86
N LEU A 27 -14.85 8.86 -10.03
CA LEU A 27 -13.69 7.97 -10.17
C LEU A 27 -12.37 8.73 -10.36
N GLY A 28 -12.44 10.01 -10.74
CA GLY A 28 -11.26 10.80 -11.14
C GLY A 28 -10.44 11.41 -10.01
N ASN A 29 -10.85 11.26 -8.74
CA ASN A 29 -10.20 11.96 -7.62
C ASN A 29 -9.90 11.10 -6.39
N GLN A 30 -9.91 9.77 -6.53
CA GLN A 30 -9.20 8.91 -5.59
C GLN A 30 -7.82 8.64 -6.20
N PRO A 31 -6.71 8.74 -5.44
CA PRO A 31 -5.48 8.13 -5.91
C PRO A 31 -5.80 6.65 -6.12
N CYS A 32 -5.96 6.25 -7.38
CA CYS A 32 -6.09 4.87 -7.79
C CYS A 32 -4.76 4.19 -7.47
N GLY A 33 -4.54 3.89 -6.19
CA GLY A 33 -3.54 2.90 -5.81
C GLY A 33 -3.86 1.62 -6.59
N PRO A 34 -2.84 0.86 -7.00
CA PRO A 34 -3.02 -0.33 -7.82
C PRO A 34 -4.14 -1.21 -7.27
N LEU A 35 -5.00 -1.69 -8.18
CA LEU A 35 -5.91 -2.79 -7.84
C LEU A 35 -5.05 -3.91 -7.25
N PRO A 36 -5.48 -4.56 -6.16
CA PRO A 36 -4.73 -5.67 -5.58
C PRO A 36 -4.30 -6.65 -6.69
N GLY A 37 -3.00 -6.84 -6.86
CA GLY A 37 -2.43 -7.65 -7.94
C GLY A 37 -1.88 -6.94 -9.19
N SER A 38 -1.73 -5.61 -9.22
CA SER A 38 -0.99 -4.91 -10.29
C SER A 38 0.33 -4.30 -9.81
N ALA A 39 1.13 -3.74 -10.73
CA ALA A 39 2.35 -3.01 -10.40
C ALA A 39 2.04 -1.66 -9.73
N LEU A 40 2.93 -1.20 -8.84
CA LEU A 40 2.97 0.14 -8.29
C LEU A 40 3.41 1.13 -9.37
N GLU A 41 2.65 2.21 -9.46
CA GLU A 41 2.93 3.35 -10.34
C GLU A 41 3.59 4.50 -9.56
N GLY A 42 4.61 5.08 -10.17
CA GLY A 42 5.38 6.21 -9.63
C GLY A 42 6.88 6.01 -9.81
N GLU A 43 7.64 7.07 -9.49
CA GLU A 43 9.09 7.02 -9.50
C GLU A 43 9.63 6.34 -8.23
N ALA A 44 10.62 5.48 -8.42
CA ALA A 44 11.29 4.81 -7.31
C ALA A 44 12.41 5.71 -6.77
N VAL A 45 12.50 5.79 -5.44
CA VAL A 45 13.62 6.42 -4.74
C VAL A 45 14.89 5.63 -5.06
N ASP A 46 15.91 6.34 -5.53
CA ASP A 46 17.20 5.78 -5.94
C ASP A 46 18.26 5.81 -4.83
N THR A 47 18.03 6.59 -3.78
CA THR A 47 18.88 6.67 -2.59
C THR A 47 18.52 5.60 -1.55
N PRO A 48 19.49 4.83 -1.02
CA PRO A 48 19.24 3.92 0.08
C PRO A 48 18.71 4.62 1.34
N VAL A 49 17.74 3.99 1.99
CA VAL A 49 17.17 4.42 3.27
C VAL A 49 17.85 3.68 4.42
N SER A 50 18.43 4.41 5.35
CA SER A 50 19.05 3.87 6.56
C SER A 50 18.18 3.96 7.82
N ASP A 51 17.18 4.87 7.82
CA ASP A 51 16.23 5.05 8.92
C ASP A 51 14.81 5.17 8.36
N TRP A 52 13.97 4.21 8.73
CA TRP A 52 12.60 4.11 8.28
C TRP A 52 11.60 4.80 9.20
N SER A 53 12.04 5.55 10.22
CA SER A 53 11.16 6.20 11.20
C SER A 53 10.11 7.13 10.57
N PHE A 54 10.38 7.72 9.40
CA PHE A 54 9.39 8.52 8.66
C PHE A 54 8.13 7.72 8.25
N SER A 55 8.26 6.39 8.10
CA SER A 55 7.13 5.52 7.77
C SER A 55 6.05 5.51 8.84
N ASP A 56 6.36 5.95 10.07
CA ASP A 56 5.37 6.02 11.15
C ASP A 56 4.32 7.09 10.98
N ALA A 57 4.54 8.07 10.10
CA ALA A 57 3.50 9.00 9.64
C ALA A 57 2.39 8.30 8.82
N HIS A 58 2.59 7.04 8.40
CA HIS A 58 1.66 6.29 7.57
C HIS A 58 1.20 5.00 8.28
N SER A 59 -0.11 4.81 8.39
CA SER A 59 -0.68 3.58 8.99
C SER A 59 -0.71 2.39 8.04
N ARG A 60 -0.72 2.66 6.72
CA ARG A 60 -0.74 1.65 5.67
C ARG A 60 0.26 1.99 4.58
N CYS A 61 0.83 0.94 4.00
CA CYS A 61 1.73 1.00 2.86
C CYS A 61 1.20 0.03 1.78
N LEU A 62 1.60 0.25 0.53
CA LEU A 62 1.39 -0.73 -0.54
C LEU A 62 2.68 -1.52 -0.74
N LEU A 63 2.61 -2.83 -0.56
CA LEU A 63 3.71 -3.75 -0.78
C LEU A 63 3.49 -4.47 -2.11
N GLU A 64 4.42 -4.31 -3.04
CA GLU A 64 4.50 -5.08 -4.28
C GLU A 64 5.54 -6.17 -4.15
N VAL A 65 5.14 -7.40 -4.49
CA VAL A 65 5.99 -8.58 -4.54
C VAL A 65 5.98 -9.17 -5.94
N ARG A 66 6.91 -10.09 -6.25
CA ARG A 66 7.07 -10.73 -7.58
C ARG A 66 7.39 -9.71 -8.70
N PRO A 67 8.64 -9.25 -8.83
CA PRO A 67 9.00 -8.20 -9.80
C PRO A 67 8.67 -8.52 -11.28
N ASP A 68 8.58 -9.80 -11.64
CA ASP A 68 8.26 -10.27 -13.00
C ASP A 68 6.75 -10.43 -13.27
N ASP A 69 5.93 -10.59 -12.22
CA ASP A 69 4.46 -10.65 -12.27
C ASP A 69 3.89 -9.91 -11.05
N PRO A 70 3.96 -8.56 -11.03
CA PRO A 70 3.77 -7.76 -9.84
C PRO A 70 2.44 -8.02 -9.13
N HIS A 71 2.53 -8.26 -7.82
CA HIS A 71 1.37 -8.41 -6.95
C HIS A 71 1.42 -7.39 -5.83
N SER A 72 0.65 -6.31 -5.99
CA SER A 72 0.49 -5.28 -4.94
C SER A 72 -0.58 -5.64 -3.92
N ILE A 73 -0.28 -5.42 -2.65
CA ILE A 73 -1.18 -5.60 -1.51
C ILE A 73 -1.08 -4.42 -0.56
N THR A 74 -2.19 -4.06 0.07
CA THR A 74 -2.17 -3.08 1.18
C THR A 74 -1.80 -3.80 2.47
N VAL A 75 -0.80 -3.29 3.17
CA VAL A 75 -0.32 -3.82 4.45
C VAL A 75 -0.21 -2.71 5.49
N SER A 76 -0.32 -3.06 6.77
CA SER A 76 0.20 -2.18 7.82
C SER A 76 1.72 -2.14 7.71
N CYS A 77 2.31 -1.01 8.06
CA CYS A 77 3.75 -0.81 8.11
C CYS A 77 4.08 -0.01 9.36
N PHE A 78 5.28 -0.20 9.92
CA PHE A 78 5.75 0.55 11.09
C PHE A 78 7.27 0.45 11.21
N ALA A 79 7.87 1.45 11.82
CA ALA A 79 9.30 1.43 12.14
C ALA A 79 9.54 0.94 13.58
N GLY A 80 10.69 0.32 13.80
CA GLY A 80 11.22 0.03 15.13
C GLY A 80 12.74 0.05 15.08
N ASP A 81 13.38 0.88 15.90
CA ASP A 81 14.84 1.08 15.90
C ASP A 81 15.40 1.39 14.49
N GLY A 82 14.66 2.19 13.72
CA GLY A 82 15.01 2.57 12.34
C GLY A 82 14.76 1.50 11.27
N VAL A 83 14.29 0.30 11.64
CA VAL A 83 13.97 -0.80 10.72
C VAL A 83 12.49 -0.76 10.33
N LEU A 84 12.18 -0.96 9.04
CA LEU A 84 10.80 -1.08 8.57
C LEU A 84 10.28 -2.51 8.74
N TYR A 85 9.10 -2.63 9.33
CA TYR A 85 8.41 -3.89 9.53
C TYR A 85 7.02 -3.92 8.89
N VAL A 86 6.64 -5.10 8.43
CA VAL A 86 5.29 -5.41 7.94
C VAL A 86 4.76 -6.65 8.67
N PRO A 87 3.57 -6.60 9.31
CA PRO A 87 2.96 -7.75 9.93
C PRO A 87 2.06 -8.52 8.95
N ALA A 88 2.01 -9.83 9.10
CA ALA A 88 1.04 -10.70 8.47
C ALA A 88 0.20 -11.40 9.55
N ILE A 89 -0.96 -10.82 9.89
CA ILE A 89 -1.97 -11.51 10.73
C ILE A 89 -2.44 -12.75 9.98
N MET A 90 -2.53 -13.91 10.65
CA MET A 90 -2.76 -15.22 10.03
C MET A 90 -1.82 -15.47 8.85
N GLY A 91 -0.52 -15.27 9.06
CA GLY A 91 0.49 -15.24 7.98
C GLY A 91 0.48 -16.49 7.09
N GLU A 92 0.23 -17.65 7.67
CA GLU A 92 0.16 -18.93 6.94
C GLU A 92 -0.95 -18.99 5.89
N SER A 93 -2.08 -18.32 6.15
CA SER A 93 -3.25 -18.32 5.26
C SER A 93 -3.08 -17.42 4.02
N LYS A 94 -2.08 -16.52 4.03
CA LYS A 94 -1.86 -15.53 2.97
C LYS A 94 -0.92 -16.09 1.90
N GLN A 95 -1.13 -15.67 0.66
CA GLN A 95 -0.28 -16.11 -0.47
C GLN A 95 1.01 -15.29 -0.59
N TRP A 96 0.96 -13.98 -0.33
CA TRP A 96 2.14 -13.11 -0.47
C TRP A 96 3.35 -13.54 0.40
N PRO A 97 3.20 -14.11 1.62
CA PRO A 97 4.33 -14.66 2.37
C PRO A 97 5.07 -15.77 1.63
N LYS A 98 4.36 -16.57 0.84
CA LYS A 98 4.96 -17.61 -0.01
C LYS A 98 5.67 -17.00 -1.21
N MET A 99 5.10 -15.93 -1.78
CA MET A 99 5.71 -15.19 -2.89
C MET A 99 7.05 -14.57 -2.48
N VAL A 100 7.12 -13.93 -1.31
CA VAL A 100 8.36 -13.32 -0.80
C VAL A 100 9.39 -14.35 -0.33
N ALA A 101 8.95 -15.53 0.09
CA ALA A 101 9.85 -16.64 0.39
C ALA A 101 10.51 -17.20 -0.89
N ALA A 102 9.85 -17.07 -2.04
CA ALA A 102 10.37 -17.50 -3.34
C ALA A 102 11.28 -16.44 -4.00
N ASP A 103 10.89 -15.15 -3.93
CA ASP A 103 11.71 -14.02 -4.37
C ASP A 103 11.59 -12.88 -3.35
N PRO A 104 12.66 -12.53 -2.61
CA PRO A 104 12.62 -11.51 -1.58
C PRO A 104 12.64 -10.08 -2.15
N ARG A 105 12.77 -9.90 -3.47
CA ARG A 105 12.74 -8.56 -4.10
C ARG A 105 11.31 -8.03 -4.08
N ALA A 106 11.15 -6.85 -3.50
CA ALA A 106 9.88 -6.16 -3.40
C ALA A 106 10.04 -4.65 -3.63
N ARG A 107 8.91 -3.96 -3.72
CA ARG A 107 8.82 -2.51 -3.66
C ARG A 107 7.75 -2.14 -2.63
N VAL A 108 8.00 -1.11 -1.83
CA VAL A 108 7.00 -0.60 -0.88
C VAL A 108 6.71 0.86 -1.21
N LYS A 109 5.44 1.20 -1.41
CA LYS A 109 4.99 2.59 -1.52
C LYS A 109 4.55 3.10 -0.16
N ILE A 110 5.15 4.20 0.27
CA ILE A 110 4.91 4.88 1.55
C ILE A 110 4.62 6.35 1.21
N GLY A 111 3.41 6.82 1.53
CA GLY A 111 2.93 8.08 0.96
C GLY A 111 2.92 8.01 -0.56
N ASP A 112 3.60 8.95 -1.21
CA ASP A 112 3.68 9.04 -2.67
C ASP A 112 4.94 8.40 -3.27
N ALA A 113 5.91 8.02 -2.44
CA ALA A 113 7.21 7.52 -2.87
C ALA A 113 7.28 5.99 -2.87
N ILE A 114 7.96 5.41 -3.86
CA ILE A 114 8.20 3.96 -3.97
C ILE A 114 9.64 3.67 -3.58
N TYR A 115 9.83 2.71 -2.67
CA TYR A 115 11.15 2.30 -2.20
C TYR A 115 11.43 0.86 -2.61
N PRO A 116 12.51 0.59 -3.37
CA PRO A 116 12.96 -0.77 -3.60
C PRO A 116 13.48 -1.37 -2.29
N VAL A 117 13.04 -2.58 -1.98
CA VAL A 117 13.38 -3.26 -0.73
C VAL A 117 13.65 -4.74 -0.95
N THR A 118 14.37 -5.35 -0.02
CA THR A 118 14.30 -6.78 0.24
C THR A 118 13.35 -7.02 1.40
N ILE A 119 12.56 -8.08 1.34
CA ILE A 119 11.62 -8.45 2.40
C ILE A 119 11.92 -9.85 2.91
N GLU A 120 12.03 -10.01 4.22
CA GLU A 120 12.39 -11.27 4.85
C GLU A 120 11.53 -11.56 6.06
N ARG A 121 11.09 -12.82 6.21
CA ARG A 121 10.33 -13.26 7.39
C ARG A 121 11.26 -13.34 8.60
N ILE A 122 10.83 -12.72 9.70
CA ILE A 122 11.53 -12.78 10.99
C ILE A 122 11.21 -14.10 11.68
N LEU A 123 12.25 -14.89 11.95
CA LEU A 123 12.16 -16.16 12.69
C LEU A 123 12.79 -16.07 14.09
N ASP A 124 13.73 -15.15 14.30
CA ASP A 124 14.35 -14.93 15.60
C ASP A 124 13.30 -14.43 16.63
N PRO A 125 13.11 -15.13 17.77
CA PRO A 125 12.10 -14.75 18.75
C PRO A 125 12.30 -13.34 19.32
N ALA A 126 13.56 -12.92 19.52
CA ALA A 126 13.86 -11.61 20.10
C ALA A 126 13.56 -10.48 19.11
N GLU A 127 13.92 -10.65 17.84
CA GLU A 127 13.54 -9.70 16.77
C GLU A 127 12.03 -9.66 16.56
N ARG A 128 11.36 -10.82 16.62
CA ARG A 128 9.89 -10.88 16.55
C ARG A 128 9.24 -10.10 17.69
N GLU A 129 9.77 -10.21 18.90
CA GLU A 129 9.28 -9.43 20.05
C GLU A 129 9.52 -7.93 19.86
N ARG A 130 10.70 -7.52 19.36
CA ARG A 130 10.99 -6.11 19.04
C ARG A 130 9.99 -5.54 18.02
N ALA A 131 9.78 -6.24 16.90
CA ALA A 131 8.81 -5.84 15.89
C ALA A 131 7.37 -5.78 16.46
N ALA A 132 6.99 -6.73 17.30
CA ALA A 132 5.68 -6.73 17.92
C ALA A 132 5.49 -5.55 18.89
N ARG A 133 6.50 -5.23 19.72
CA ARG A 133 6.46 -4.07 20.63
C ARG A 133 6.41 -2.75 19.86
N ALA A 134 7.19 -2.62 18.78
CA ALA A 134 7.13 -1.46 17.89
C ALA A 134 5.74 -1.28 17.28
N SER A 135 5.15 -2.38 16.78
CA SER A 135 3.76 -2.39 16.31
C SER A 135 2.78 -1.94 17.40
N TYR A 136 2.92 -2.46 18.63
CA TYR A 136 2.05 -2.09 19.73
C TYR A 136 2.12 -0.59 20.01
N ARG A 137 3.34 -0.06 20.22
CA ARG A 137 3.58 1.37 20.50
C ARG A 137 2.96 2.26 19.44
N LYS A 138 3.14 1.95 18.14
CA LYS A 138 2.57 2.73 17.04
C LYS A 138 1.05 2.86 17.13
N TYR A 139 0.36 1.80 17.53
CA TYR A 139 -1.10 1.77 17.58
C TYR A 139 -1.70 2.05 18.97
N HIS A 140 -0.87 2.36 19.96
CA HIS A 140 -1.26 2.69 21.34
C HIS A 140 -0.49 3.91 21.85
N ASP A 141 -0.42 4.98 21.04
CA ASP A 141 0.12 6.29 21.44
C ASP A 141 1.52 6.26 22.08
N GLY A 142 2.37 5.33 21.64
CA GLY A 142 3.74 5.16 22.13
C GLY A 142 3.86 4.34 23.42
N GLU A 143 2.76 3.87 24.00
CA GLU A 143 2.77 3.08 25.23
C GLU A 143 3.39 1.70 25.03
N ASP A 144 4.08 1.23 26.06
CA ASP A 144 4.56 -0.15 26.12
C ASP A 144 3.41 -1.13 26.37
N PRO A 145 3.47 -2.33 25.79
CA PRO A 145 2.46 -3.34 26.06
C PRO A 145 2.48 -3.77 27.54
N PRO A 146 1.32 -4.16 28.11
CA PRO A 146 1.23 -4.75 29.44
C PRO A 146 2.22 -5.90 29.64
N ARG A 147 2.66 -6.12 30.89
CA ARG A 147 3.68 -7.14 31.20
C ARG A 147 3.27 -8.57 30.81
N ASP A 148 1.98 -8.86 30.82
CA ASP A 148 1.40 -10.16 30.50
C ASP A 148 0.96 -10.28 29.03
N TRP A 149 1.15 -9.22 28.23
CA TRP A 149 0.86 -9.23 26.80
C TRP A 149 1.79 -10.20 26.07
N LYS A 150 1.22 -10.99 25.16
CA LYS A 150 1.95 -11.94 24.33
C LYS A 150 1.76 -11.63 22.85
N VAL A 151 2.82 -11.78 22.09
CA VAL A 151 2.77 -11.71 20.62
C VAL A 151 1.96 -12.90 20.11
N PRO A 152 0.86 -12.68 19.36
CA PRO A 152 0.10 -13.79 18.77
C PRO A 152 0.97 -14.67 17.87
N GLU A 153 0.86 -15.98 17.98
CA GLU A 153 1.69 -16.94 17.23
C GLU A 153 1.40 -16.94 15.72
N ASP A 154 0.14 -16.67 15.36
CA ASP A 154 -0.34 -16.59 13.99
C ASP A 154 0.07 -15.27 13.28
N ARG A 155 0.62 -14.31 14.03
CA ARG A 155 1.14 -13.06 13.51
C ARG A 155 2.60 -13.22 13.12
N TRP A 156 2.86 -13.28 11.83
CA TRP A 156 4.22 -13.23 11.31
C TRP A 156 4.66 -11.79 11.13
N PHE A 157 5.96 -11.54 11.23
CA PHE A 157 6.56 -10.24 10.98
C PHE A 157 7.62 -10.38 9.90
N PHE A 158 7.75 -9.34 9.10
CA PHE A 158 8.70 -9.25 8.01
C PHE A 158 9.51 -7.98 8.19
N ARG A 159 10.83 -8.08 8.04
CA ARG A 159 11.75 -6.94 7.99
C ARG A 159 11.94 -6.52 6.53
N LEU A 160 11.93 -5.22 6.27
CA LEU A 160 12.19 -4.65 4.95
C LEU A 160 13.53 -3.91 5.00
N GLY A 161 14.48 -4.35 4.18
CA GLY A 161 15.78 -3.72 4.00
C GLY A 161 15.80 -2.86 2.74
N SER A 162 16.40 -1.67 2.79
CA SER A 162 16.54 -0.83 1.60
C SER A 162 17.42 -1.52 0.56
N ARG A 163 17.05 -1.37 -0.71
CA ARG A 163 17.82 -1.85 -1.86
C ARG A 163 18.00 -0.69 -2.85
N THR A 164 19.17 -0.58 -3.47
CA THR A 164 19.34 0.32 -4.61
C THR A 164 18.53 -0.22 -5.79
N PRO A 165 17.74 0.60 -6.50
CA PRO A 165 17.10 0.14 -7.72
C PRO A 165 18.15 -0.46 -8.66
N GLU A 166 17.89 -1.65 -9.20
CA GLU A 166 18.74 -2.19 -10.26
C GLU A 166 18.76 -1.19 -11.41
N ALA A 167 19.96 -0.80 -11.85
CA ALA A 167 20.14 0.12 -12.98
C ALA A 167 19.64 -0.57 -14.27
N GLY A 168 18.35 -0.49 -14.53
CA GLY A 168 17.75 -1.32 -15.57
C GLY A 168 16.24 -1.35 -15.63
N ARG A 169 15.56 -0.24 -15.37
CA ARG A 169 14.22 -0.04 -15.95
C ARG A 169 13.90 1.44 -16.14
N ARG A 170 14.36 1.99 -17.26
CA ARG A 170 13.70 3.15 -17.86
C ARG A 170 12.48 2.60 -18.57
N GLU A 171 11.32 2.61 -17.90
CA GLU A 171 10.04 2.37 -18.58
C GLU A 171 9.80 3.58 -19.49
N GLY A 172 9.73 3.32 -20.80
CA GLY A 172 9.41 4.30 -21.84
C GLY A 172 7.93 4.32 -22.18
#